data_AF-A0A9Q9VHE1-F1
#
_entry.id   AF-A0A9Q9VHE1-F1
#
_cell.length_a   1.000
_cell.length_b   1.000
_cell.length_c   1.000
_cell.angle_alpha   90.00
_cell.angle_beta   90.00
_cell.angle_gamma   90.00
#
_symmetry.space_group_name_H-M   'P 1'
#
loop_
_entity.id
_entity.type
_entity.pdbx_description
1 polymer ?
#
loop_
_entity_poly.entity_id
_entity_poly.type
_entity_poly.pdbx_seq_one_letter_code
_entity_poly.pdbx_strand_id
1 'polypeptide(L)'
;MQGQTNIHTSINIRMYGPGAMLALCLPCFLSGNVFGYEYGEDYSDSYYNEISNGERLQRATQIPCPPQDLSRWDKLFIMLEDYQMKQDMLLQQNEDMVKAEMDSIRRELHKHNNNNVCVQASENTCKCISEHMNRNLNQAMDQLREAADMYQAHNNETLQQLIQYSRNQATHLTMAMKSFSTYPKEQEASNADGGKLERALMATVADLQRVHAQLALFQRATAHRFLPSGCEMALLFPMRSKHIFVEVTPSMSMSLQSFTICLWAKVTQSLNKTVLFSYGTKKNPQELQLLLARNSLLLTVGGETHLVEAHSVVTDGQWGHFCAAWSSEQGLATLWVNGENAAKVPGVAEGHVLPGNGFILLGQERSRSGIYRDMDSSVAFTGKMTGVNMWNHMLDAGRIKEYADQDGYCDSRGNVIGWGVSEIIPHGGAQYIN
;
A
#
# COMPACT_ATOMS: atom_id res chain seq x y z
N MET A 1 -40.55 -90.85 -6.12
CA MET A 1 -39.45 -90.10 -5.47
C MET A 1 -39.83 -88.62 -5.57
N GLN A 2 -40.80 -88.15 -4.77
CA GLN A 2 -40.63 -87.43 -3.48
C GLN A 2 -39.67 -86.23 -3.63
N GLY A 3 -40.02 -84.95 -3.42
CA GLY A 3 -41.23 -84.24 -2.98
C GLY A 3 -40.80 -82.78 -2.70
N GLN A 4 -41.41 -81.73 -3.29
CA GLN A 4 -42.37 -80.77 -2.67
C GLN A 4 -42.11 -80.49 -1.17
N THR A 5 -42.00 -79.25 -0.68
CA THR A 5 -43.01 -78.16 -0.50
C THR A 5 -42.26 -76.88 0.01
N ASN A 6 -42.49 -75.60 -0.31
CA ASN A 6 -43.66 -74.70 -0.42
C ASN A 6 -44.17 -74.09 0.93
N ILE A 7 -44.36 -72.75 0.94
CA ILE A 7 -45.36 -71.89 1.66
C ILE A 7 -44.94 -71.00 2.88
N HIS A 8 -45.15 -69.68 2.70
CA HIS A 8 -45.68 -68.55 3.54
C HIS A 8 -45.60 -68.56 5.11
N THR A 9 -45.65 -67.48 5.91
CA THR A 9 -46.39 -66.19 5.88
C THR A 9 -45.91 -65.24 7.00
N SER A 10 -46.19 -63.95 6.87
CA SER A 10 -46.05 -62.83 7.83
C SER A 10 -46.87 -62.95 9.13
N ILE A 11 -46.55 -62.14 10.17
CA ILE A 11 -47.50 -61.41 11.06
C ILE A 11 -46.78 -60.41 12.00
N ASN A 12 -47.43 -59.25 12.20
CA ASN A 12 -47.15 -58.09 13.05
C ASN A 12 -47.37 -58.32 14.57
N ILE A 13 -46.91 -57.37 15.42
CA ILE A 13 -47.55 -56.70 16.61
C ILE A 13 -46.42 -56.14 17.52
N ARG A 14 -46.16 -54.83 17.69
CA ARG A 14 -46.83 -53.67 18.37
C ARG A 14 -46.47 -53.46 19.86
N MET A 15 -45.95 -52.25 20.14
CA MET A 15 -46.09 -51.36 21.34
C MET A 15 -45.41 -51.67 22.68
N TYR A 16 -44.60 -50.72 23.19
CA TYR A 16 -44.84 -49.85 24.38
C TYR A 16 -43.66 -48.86 24.59
N GLY A 17 -43.92 -47.55 24.74
CA GLY A 17 -42.97 -46.54 25.31
C GLY A 17 -43.22 -46.37 26.82
N PRO A 18 -42.93 -45.22 27.49
CA PRO A 18 -42.00 -44.09 27.28
C PRO A 18 -41.20 -43.70 28.57
N GLY A 19 -40.37 -42.63 28.54
CA GLY A 19 -39.83 -41.92 29.74
C GLY A 19 -38.42 -41.36 29.50
N ALA A 20 -38.22 -40.04 29.27
CA ALA A 20 -38.00 -38.99 30.29
C ALA A 20 -36.81 -39.29 31.24
N MET A 21 -35.88 -38.42 31.63
CA MET A 21 -35.47 -37.02 31.38
C MET A 21 -34.32 -36.80 32.39
N LEU A 22 -33.32 -35.95 32.09
CA LEU A 22 -32.45 -35.23 33.06
C LEU A 22 -31.48 -36.12 33.91
N ALA A 23 -30.28 -35.72 34.35
CA ALA A 23 -29.41 -34.56 34.18
C ALA A 23 -28.09 -34.87 34.93
N LEU A 24 -27.14 -33.93 34.81
CA LEU A 24 -26.07 -33.57 35.78
C LEU A 24 -24.64 -34.13 35.57
N CYS A 25 -23.79 -33.17 35.18
CA CYS A 25 -22.52 -32.79 35.83
C CYS A 25 -21.24 -33.61 35.61
N LEU A 26 -20.38 -33.05 34.75
CA LEU A 26 -18.91 -32.85 34.91
C LEU A 26 -18.48 -32.52 36.37
N PRO A 27 -17.17 -32.58 36.79
CA PRO A 27 -15.94 -32.68 35.99
C PRO A 27 -14.80 -33.55 36.60
N CYS A 28 -13.61 -33.51 35.95
CA CYS A 28 -12.27 -33.30 36.55
C CYS A 28 -11.17 -34.41 36.47
N PHE A 29 -10.08 -33.98 35.82
CA PHE A 29 -8.64 -34.19 36.08
C PHE A 29 -7.85 -35.40 35.52
N LEU A 30 -6.99 -35.05 34.55
CA LEU A 30 -5.53 -35.26 34.45
C LEU A 30 -4.93 -36.67 34.37
N SER A 31 -4.35 -36.96 33.21
CA SER A 31 -2.97 -37.44 32.94
C SER A 31 -2.90 -37.76 31.44
N GLY A 32 -1.93 -37.39 30.63
CA GLY A 32 -0.50 -37.30 30.87
C GLY A 32 0.17 -38.50 30.21
N ASN A 33 0.89 -38.25 29.10
CA ASN A 33 1.91 -39.06 28.40
C ASN A 33 1.48 -39.74 27.08
N VAL A 34 2.05 -39.33 25.94
CA VAL A 34 3.35 -39.72 25.32
C VAL A 34 3.07 -40.67 24.14
N PHE A 35 3.34 -40.21 22.92
CA PHE A 35 4.11 -40.93 21.90
C PHE A 35 4.55 -39.92 20.83
N GLY A 36 5.84 -39.64 20.78
CA GLY A 36 6.50 -39.03 19.62
C GLY A 36 7.04 -40.11 18.69
N TYR A 37 7.35 -39.71 17.45
CA TYR A 37 8.48 -40.08 16.56
C TYR A 37 8.25 -39.24 15.28
N GLU A 38 8.96 -38.12 15.04
CA GLU A 38 10.36 -37.94 14.64
C GLU A 38 10.55 -37.99 13.11
N TYR A 39 10.89 -36.84 12.52
CA TYR A 39 11.76 -36.72 11.35
C TYR A 39 12.67 -35.51 11.60
N GLY A 40 13.98 -35.75 11.59
CA GLY A 40 15.01 -34.82 12.03
C GLY A 40 15.32 -33.70 11.03
N GLU A 41 15.56 -32.51 11.58
CA GLU A 41 16.25 -31.41 10.92
C GLU A 41 17.69 -31.35 11.46
N ASP A 42 18.64 -31.39 10.54
CA ASP A 42 20.04 -31.04 10.77
C ASP A 42 20.33 -29.81 9.90
N TYR A 43 20.46 -28.65 10.54
CA TYR A 43 21.26 -27.51 10.09
C TYR A 43 21.45 -26.58 11.29
N SER A 44 22.51 -26.82 12.05
CA SER A 44 23.06 -25.86 13.00
C SER A 44 23.72 -24.71 12.24
N ASP A 45 23.26 -23.48 12.44
CA ASP A 45 24.09 -22.30 12.21
C ASP A 45 24.10 -21.41 13.45
N SER A 46 25.32 -21.19 13.92
CA SER A 46 25.67 -20.59 15.20
C SER A 46 25.98 -19.12 14.98
N TYR A 47 25.19 -18.20 15.54
CA TYR A 47 25.62 -16.82 15.79
C TYR A 47 24.92 -16.28 17.04
N TYR A 48 25.45 -16.64 18.22
CA TYR A 48 25.30 -15.83 19.43
C TYR A 48 26.58 -15.00 19.60
N ASN A 49 26.49 -13.69 19.43
CA ASN A 49 27.53 -12.76 19.88
C ASN A 49 27.35 -12.55 21.39
N GLU A 50 28.10 -13.28 22.20
CA GLU A 50 28.30 -12.95 23.61
C GLU A 50 29.29 -11.78 23.72
N ILE A 51 28.87 -10.66 24.30
CA ILE A 51 29.76 -9.55 24.66
C ILE A 51 30.33 -9.86 26.05
N SER A 52 31.58 -10.32 26.11
CA SER A 52 32.34 -10.46 27.36
C SER A 52 32.77 -9.10 27.91
N ASN A 53 32.42 -8.83 29.17
CA ASN A 53 32.91 -7.71 29.95
C ASN A 53 34.26 -8.05 30.60
N GLY A 54 35.29 -7.24 30.31
CA GLY A 54 36.46 -7.07 31.16
C GLY A 54 37.80 -7.34 30.49
N GLU A 55 38.56 -6.28 30.21
CA GLU A 55 39.82 -5.99 30.90
C GLU A 55 40.38 -4.62 30.51
N ARG A 56 40.98 -3.97 31.50
CA ARG A 56 41.48 -2.60 31.53
C ARG A 56 42.96 -2.61 31.16
N LEU A 57 43.39 -1.88 30.12
CA LEU A 57 44.76 -1.34 30.12
C LEU A 57 44.92 -0.07 29.25
N GLN A 58 45.46 0.95 29.93
CA GLN A 58 46.36 2.02 29.46
C GLN A 58 45.84 3.22 28.64
N ARG A 59 45.88 4.34 29.39
CA ARG A 59 45.86 5.74 29.02
C ARG A 59 46.90 6.05 27.92
N ALA A 60 46.43 6.36 26.72
CA ALA A 60 47.15 7.17 25.74
C ALA A 60 46.39 8.48 25.55
N THR A 61 47.07 9.59 25.87
CA THR A 61 46.66 10.95 25.57
C THR A 61 46.30 11.11 24.09
N GLN A 62 45.07 11.48 23.76
CA GLN A 62 44.70 11.97 22.44
C GLN A 62 44.21 13.42 22.51
N ILE A 63 44.84 14.20 21.64
CA ILE A 63 44.67 15.62 21.34
C ILE A 63 43.23 15.86 20.85
N PRO A 64 42.60 17.03 21.07
CA PRO A 64 41.26 17.31 20.56
C PRO A 64 41.28 17.29 19.03
N CYS A 65 40.52 16.38 18.41
CA CYS A 65 40.30 16.40 16.97
C CYS A 65 39.52 17.67 16.58
N PRO A 66 39.91 18.39 15.51
CA PRO A 66 39.11 19.49 14.98
C PRO A 66 37.80 18.94 14.38
N PRO A 67 36.72 19.74 14.36
CA PRO A 67 35.42 19.30 13.85
C PRO A 67 35.54 18.93 12.37
N GLN A 68 35.28 17.65 12.05
CA GLN A 68 35.18 17.20 10.67
C GLN A 68 33.86 17.71 10.07
N ASP A 69 33.98 18.41 8.94
CA ASP A 69 32.83 18.78 8.12
C ASP A 69 32.22 17.52 7.49
N LEU A 70 31.09 17.08 8.04
CA LEU A 70 30.33 15.92 7.57
C LEU A 70 29.92 16.10 6.11
N SER A 71 30.12 15.06 5.28
CA SER A 71 29.74 15.10 3.87
C SER A 71 28.22 15.21 3.72
N ARG A 72 27.75 15.62 2.54
CA ARG A 72 26.31 15.71 2.22
C ARG A 72 25.58 14.39 2.47
N TRP A 73 26.25 13.27 2.24
CA TRP A 73 25.70 11.94 2.47
C TRP A 73 25.65 11.60 3.96
N ASP A 74 26.68 11.95 4.72
CA ASP A 74 26.68 11.75 6.18
C ASP A 74 25.55 12.55 6.84
N LYS A 75 25.32 13.79 6.40
CA LYS A 75 24.20 14.62 6.87
C LYS A 75 22.84 14.02 6.47
N LEU A 76 22.72 13.41 5.30
CA LEU A 76 21.49 12.74 4.86
C LEU A 76 21.24 11.45 5.65
N PHE A 77 22.28 10.66 5.90
CA PHE A 77 22.20 9.45 6.72
C PHE A 77 21.83 9.80 8.16
N ILE A 78 22.46 10.82 8.76
CA ILE A 78 22.11 11.32 10.09
C ILE A 78 20.65 11.82 10.12
N MET A 79 20.18 12.51 9.09
CA MET A 79 18.77 12.96 9.02
C MET A 79 17.78 11.79 8.83
N LEU A 80 18.13 10.79 8.03
CA LEU A 80 17.30 9.61 7.82
C LEU A 80 17.24 8.74 9.09
N GLU A 81 18.37 8.60 9.77
CA GLU A 81 18.49 7.90 11.04
C GLU A 81 17.75 8.65 12.16
N ASP A 82 17.84 9.98 12.21
CA ASP A 82 17.08 10.81 13.15
C ASP A 82 15.56 10.78 12.86
N TYR A 83 15.15 10.71 11.59
CA TYR A 83 13.73 10.56 11.23
C TYR A 83 13.20 9.17 11.57
N GLN A 84 13.95 8.12 11.26
CA GLN A 84 13.58 6.74 11.56
C GLN A 84 13.55 6.49 13.07
N MET A 85 14.53 7.01 13.82
CA MET A 85 14.54 6.97 15.28
C MET A 85 13.38 7.75 15.89
N LYS A 86 12.96 8.89 15.32
CA LYS A 86 11.76 9.61 15.75
C LYS A 86 10.48 8.85 15.45
N GLN A 87 10.39 8.20 14.29
CA GLN A 87 9.24 7.40 13.91
C GLN A 87 9.10 6.17 14.81
N ASP A 88 10.21 5.49 15.09
CA ASP A 88 10.26 4.34 16.01
C ASP A 88 9.98 4.78 17.45
N MET A 89 10.48 5.94 17.89
CA MET A 89 10.16 6.50 19.20
C MET A 89 8.66 6.81 19.35
N LEU A 90 8.02 7.37 18.32
CA LEU A 90 6.57 7.64 18.33
C LEU A 90 5.74 6.36 18.31
N LEU A 91 6.16 5.35 17.54
CA LEU A 91 5.53 4.04 17.52
C LEU A 91 5.64 3.36 18.89
N GLN A 92 6.83 3.37 19.47
CA GLN A 92 7.08 2.79 20.78
C GLN A 92 6.33 3.53 21.90
N GLN A 93 6.23 4.85 21.82
CA GLN A 93 5.45 5.64 22.77
C GLN A 93 3.94 5.33 22.67
N ASN A 94 3.43 5.10 21.45
CA ASN A 94 2.06 4.65 21.25
C ASN A 94 1.85 3.20 21.75
N GLU A 95 2.78 2.30 21.50
CA GLU A 95 2.73 0.92 22.00
C GLU A 95 2.78 0.87 23.53
N ASP A 96 3.67 1.63 24.15
CA ASP A 96 3.81 1.72 25.61
C ASP A 96 2.56 2.34 26.25
N MET A 97 1.95 3.35 25.61
CA MET A 97 0.68 3.93 26.05
C MET A 97 -0.46 2.91 25.97
N VAL A 98 -0.61 2.20 24.85
CA VAL A 98 -1.63 1.17 24.67
C VAL A 98 -1.43 0.01 25.66
N LYS A 99 -0.18 -0.37 25.91
CA LYS A 99 0.18 -1.42 26.87
C LYS A 99 -0.14 -1.01 28.31
N ALA A 100 0.18 0.23 28.69
CA ALA A 100 -0.14 0.76 30.02
C ALA A 100 -1.66 0.80 30.28
N GLU A 101 -2.45 1.19 29.28
CA GLU A 101 -3.92 1.18 29.36
C GLU A 101 -4.48 -0.25 29.40
N MET A 102 -3.95 -1.16 28.57
CA MET A 102 -4.34 -2.58 28.61
C MET A 102 -4.04 -3.24 29.96
N ASP A 103 -2.90 -2.92 30.57
CA ASP A 103 -2.54 -3.42 31.90
C ASP A 103 -3.36 -2.75 33.01
N SER A 104 -3.77 -1.49 32.83
CA SER A 104 -4.74 -0.81 33.70
C SER A 104 -6.11 -1.51 33.66
N ILE A 105 -6.63 -1.76 32.46
CA ILE A 105 -7.89 -2.48 32.23
C ILE A 105 -7.82 -3.90 32.81
N ARG A 106 -6.73 -4.61 32.55
CA ARG A 106 -6.52 -5.98 33.08
C ARG A 106 -6.51 -6.01 34.61
N ARG A 107 -5.88 -5.02 35.26
CA ARG A 107 -5.88 -4.90 36.73
C ARG A 107 -7.26 -4.62 37.30
N GLU A 108 -8.02 -3.70 36.70
CA GLU A 108 -9.39 -3.41 37.15
C GLU A 108 -10.33 -4.60 36.92
N LEU A 109 -10.17 -5.34 35.82
CA LEU A 109 -10.94 -6.55 35.52
C LEU A 109 -10.62 -7.70 36.49
N HIS A 110 -9.35 -7.88 36.86
CA HIS A 110 -8.94 -8.85 37.89
C HIS A 110 -9.44 -8.49 39.29
N LYS A 111 -9.47 -7.20 39.64
CA LYS A 111 -9.99 -6.72 40.92
C LYS A 111 -11.48 -7.01 41.11
N HIS A 112 -12.23 -7.10 40.01
CA HIS A 112 -13.68 -7.37 40.00
C HIS A 112 -14.03 -8.85 39.81
N ASN A 113 -13.12 -9.70 39.32
CA ASN A 113 -13.36 -11.15 39.24
C ASN A 113 -13.37 -11.83 40.63
N ASN A 114 -12.81 -11.19 41.66
CA ASN A 114 -12.75 -11.72 43.02
C ASN A 114 -13.95 -11.35 43.89
N ASN A 115 -14.80 -10.42 43.45
CA ASN A 115 -16.03 -10.04 44.15
C ASN A 115 -17.19 -10.18 43.17
N ASN A 116 -18.09 -11.14 43.40
CA ASN A 116 -19.34 -11.31 42.63
C ASN A 116 -20.18 -10.01 42.65
N VAL A 117 -19.93 -9.09 41.71
CA VAL A 117 -20.60 -7.79 41.63
C VAL A 117 -21.39 -7.68 40.33
N CYS A 118 -22.58 -7.07 40.48
CA CYS A 118 -23.67 -6.95 39.54
C CYS A 118 -23.30 -6.32 38.18
N VAL A 119 -23.93 -6.80 37.10
CA VAL A 119 -23.76 -6.39 35.69
C VAL A 119 -23.75 -4.86 35.50
N GLN A 120 -24.57 -4.13 36.26
CA GLN A 120 -24.64 -2.67 36.20
C GLN A 120 -23.34 -1.94 36.58
N ALA A 121 -22.55 -2.49 37.52
CA ALA A 121 -21.27 -1.90 37.88
C ALA A 121 -20.25 -2.08 36.74
N SER A 122 -20.26 -3.24 36.08
CA SER A 122 -19.42 -3.52 34.92
C SER A 122 -19.79 -2.63 33.72
N GLU A 123 -21.09 -2.43 33.45
CA GLU A 123 -21.58 -1.52 32.41
C GLU A 123 -21.16 -0.06 32.64
N ASN A 124 -21.28 0.42 33.88
CA ASN A 124 -20.88 1.79 34.24
C ASN A 124 -19.36 2.01 34.09
N THR A 125 -18.55 1.02 34.46
CA THR A 125 -17.09 1.07 34.26
C THR A 125 -16.75 1.04 32.77
N CYS A 126 -17.39 0.17 31.98
CA CYS A 126 -17.18 0.09 30.54
C CYS A 126 -17.55 1.41 29.83
N LYS A 127 -18.64 2.05 30.27
CA LYS A 127 -19.04 3.38 29.78
C LYS A 127 -18.01 4.46 30.12
N CYS A 128 -17.51 4.48 31.36
CA CYS A 128 -16.47 5.42 31.78
C CYS A 128 -15.17 5.24 30.98
N ILE A 129 -14.75 4.00 30.73
CA ILE A 129 -13.58 3.67 29.91
C ILE A 129 -13.80 4.13 28.46
N SER A 130 -14.98 3.87 27.88
CA SER A 130 -15.33 4.32 26.54
C SER A 130 -15.28 5.85 26.41
N GLU A 131 -15.84 6.57 27.38
CA GLU A 131 -15.82 8.04 27.41
C GLU A 131 -14.40 8.60 27.63
N HIS A 132 -13.55 7.90 28.39
CA HIS A 132 -12.15 8.27 28.54
C HIS A 132 -11.35 8.05 27.26
N MET A 133 -11.50 6.89 26.62
CA MET A 133 -10.84 6.56 25.36
C MET A 133 -11.26 7.50 24.23
N ASN A 134 -12.55 7.87 24.17
CA ASN A 134 -13.05 8.80 23.18
C ASN A 134 -12.49 10.23 23.39
N ARG A 135 -12.33 10.67 24.64
CA ARG A 135 -11.68 11.95 24.95
C ARG A 135 -10.21 11.96 24.54
N ASN A 136 -9.47 10.90 24.84
CA ASN A 136 -8.06 10.80 24.48
C ASN A 136 -7.86 10.73 22.96
N LEU A 137 -8.73 10.00 22.25
CA LEU A 137 -8.71 9.94 20.78
C LEU A 137 -8.98 11.32 20.16
N ASN A 138 -9.97 12.05 20.67
CA ASN A 138 -10.26 13.41 20.18
C ASN A 138 -9.08 14.34 20.44
N GLN A 139 -8.44 14.25 21.61
CA GLN A 139 -7.28 15.06 21.93
C GLN A 139 -6.07 14.75 21.02
N ALA A 140 -5.83 13.48 20.71
CA ALA A 140 -4.79 13.07 19.75
C ALA A 140 -5.12 13.55 18.33
N MET A 141 -6.38 13.50 17.92
CA MET A 141 -6.82 14.03 16.62
C MET A 141 -6.63 15.55 16.52
N ASP A 142 -6.91 16.29 17.58
CA ASP A 142 -6.73 17.74 17.61
C ASP A 142 -5.23 18.11 17.55
N GLN A 143 -4.37 17.37 18.26
CA GLN A 143 -2.91 17.55 18.15
C GLN A 143 -2.37 17.25 16.74
N LEU A 144 -2.91 16.23 16.06
CA LEU A 144 -2.56 15.91 14.69
C LEU A 144 -3.03 17.00 13.71
N ARG A 145 -4.21 17.57 13.93
CA ARG A 145 -4.71 18.71 13.14
C ARG A 145 -3.83 19.94 13.32
N GLU A 146 -3.49 20.28 14.55
CA GLU A 146 -2.63 21.43 14.85
C GLU A 146 -1.23 21.26 14.24
N ALA A 147 -0.66 20.05 14.30
CA ALA A 147 0.58 19.73 13.62
C ALA A 147 0.43 19.86 12.09
N ALA A 148 -0.66 19.38 11.50
CA ALA A 148 -0.91 19.49 10.06
C ALA A 148 -1.04 20.94 9.59
N ASP A 149 -1.73 21.79 10.37
CA ASP A 149 -1.86 23.22 10.11
C ASP A 149 -0.51 23.94 10.22
N MET A 150 0.30 23.60 11.23
CA MET A 150 1.68 24.11 11.36
C MET A 150 2.55 23.73 10.16
N TYR A 151 2.49 22.47 9.72
CA TYR A 151 3.22 22.01 8.52
C TYR A 151 2.74 22.73 7.25
N GLN A 152 1.43 22.97 7.12
CA GLN A 152 0.88 23.72 6.00
C GLN A 152 1.32 25.18 6.00
N ALA A 153 1.33 25.84 7.16
CA ALA A 153 1.84 27.21 7.31
C ALA A 153 3.33 27.29 6.94
N HIS A 154 4.14 26.35 7.43
CA HIS A 154 5.57 26.28 7.13
C HIS A 154 5.84 26.08 5.62
N ASN A 155 5.05 25.21 4.96
CA ASN A 155 5.17 24.99 3.52
C ASN A 155 4.78 26.24 2.72
N ASN A 156 3.73 26.96 3.13
CA ASN A 156 3.33 28.22 2.50
C ASN A 156 4.40 29.30 2.66
N GLU A 157 5.01 29.41 3.84
CA GLU A 157 6.11 30.34 4.10
C GLU A 157 7.33 30.02 3.23
N THR A 158 7.68 28.73 3.13
CA THR A 158 8.77 28.24 2.26
C THR A 158 8.49 28.56 0.78
N LEU A 159 7.24 28.39 0.33
CA LEU A 159 6.82 28.74 -1.04
C LEU A 159 6.95 30.25 -1.29
N GLN A 160 6.56 31.09 -0.33
CA GLN A 160 6.73 32.54 -0.43
C GLN A 160 8.21 32.94 -0.51
N GLN A 161 9.07 32.28 0.27
CA GLN A 161 10.52 32.50 0.20
C GLN A 161 11.07 32.13 -1.19
N LEU A 162 10.66 30.99 -1.75
CA LEU A 162 11.04 30.56 -3.11
C LEU A 162 10.58 31.56 -4.18
N ILE A 163 9.35 32.07 -4.09
CA ILE A 163 8.82 33.07 -5.02
C ILE A 163 9.64 34.37 -4.91
N GLN A 164 9.89 34.86 -3.70
CA GLN A 164 10.66 36.08 -3.47
C GLN A 164 12.08 35.95 -3.99
N TYR A 165 12.66 34.76 -3.84
CA TYR A 165 13.98 34.46 -4.33
C TYR A 165 14.06 34.44 -5.86
N SER A 166 13.07 33.81 -6.53
CA SER A 166 13.00 33.84 -8.01
C SER A 166 12.87 35.28 -8.54
N ARG A 167 12.12 36.14 -7.84
CA ARG A 167 12.01 37.56 -8.16
C ARG A 167 13.34 38.28 -8.01
N ASN A 168 14.09 38.00 -6.94
CA ASN A 168 15.40 38.58 -6.71
C ASN A 168 16.42 38.11 -7.77
N GLN A 169 16.39 36.84 -8.19
CA GLN A 169 17.23 36.37 -9.29
C GLN A 169 16.87 37.06 -10.61
N ALA A 170 15.58 37.23 -10.90
CA ALA A 170 15.13 37.94 -12.10
C ALA A 170 15.61 39.41 -12.11
N THR A 171 15.58 40.10 -10.97
CA THR A 171 16.10 41.48 -10.87
C THR A 171 17.62 41.54 -11.01
N HIS A 172 18.37 40.61 -10.40
CA HIS A 172 19.83 40.53 -10.55
C HIS A 172 20.26 40.23 -11.99
N LEU A 173 19.59 39.29 -12.66
CA LEU A 173 19.82 39.00 -14.09
C LEU A 173 19.49 40.23 -14.95
N THR A 174 18.40 40.93 -14.66
CA THR A 174 18.03 42.17 -15.36
C THR A 174 19.08 43.27 -15.16
N MET A 175 19.66 43.39 -13.95
CA MET A 175 20.74 44.33 -13.66
C MET A 175 22.04 43.97 -14.38
N ALA A 176 22.42 42.69 -14.39
CA ALA A 176 23.59 42.18 -15.12
C ALA A 176 23.45 42.41 -16.63
N MET A 177 22.26 42.17 -17.19
CA MET A 177 21.96 42.47 -18.59
C MET A 177 22.01 43.97 -18.89
N LYS A 178 21.55 44.83 -17.98
CA LYS A 178 21.66 46.29 -18.13
C LYS A 178 23.11 46.78 -18.09
N SER A 179 23.96 46.22 -17.22
CA SER A 179 25.39 46.55 -17.22
C SER A 179 26.10 46.18 -18.52
N PHE A 180 25.63 45.14 -19.21
CA PHE A 180 26.18 44.72 -20.50
C PHE A 180 25.77 45.63 -21.68
N SER A 181 24.65 46.35 -21.56
CA SER A 181 24.12 47.21 -22.63
C SER A 181 24.77 48.60 -22.69
N THR A 182 25.68 48.92 -21.78
CA THR A 182 26.40 50.21 -21.76
C THR A 182 27.88 49.98 -22.07
N TYR A 183 28.23 50.07 -23.35
CA TYR A 183 29.58 50.43 -23.79
C TYR A 183 29.48 51.80 -24.46
N PRO A 184 30.47 52.71 -24.32
CA PRO A 184 31.71 52.47 -25.05
C PRO A 184 33.03 53.05 -24.48
N LYS A 185 34.11 52.52 -25.06
CA LYS A 185 35.50 53.02 -25.22
C LYS A 185 36.56 52.57 -24.22
N GLU A 186 37.63 52.08 -24.85
CA GLU A 186 38.94 51.70 -24.32
C GLU A 186 39.48 52.74 -23.33
N GLN A 187 39.68 52.33 -22.08
CA GLN A 187 40.77 52.87 -21.27
C GLN A 187 41.07 51.90 -20.11
N GLU A 188 42.34 51.65 -19.88
CA GLU A 188 42.92 50.78 -18.86
C GLU A 188 42.24 50.94 -17.49
N ALA A 189 41.66 49.86 -16.96
CA ALA A 189 41.16 49.82 -15.59
C ALA A 189 41.40 48.44 -14.94
N SER A 190 42.22 48.49 -13.89
CA SER A 190 42.52 47.53 -12.83
C SER A 190 41.81 46.17 -12.82
N ASN A 191 42.58 45.12 -12.49
CA ASN A 191 42.18 43.76 -12.05
C ASN A 191 41.10 43.66 -10.95
N ALA A 192 40.52 44.77 -10.48
CA ALA A 192 39.52 44.81 -9.42
C ALA A 192 38.09 44.46 -9.89
N ASP A 193 37.77 44.61 -11.18
CA ASP A 193 36.39 44.49 -11.69
C ASP A 193 36.00 43.06 -12.09
N GLY A 194 36.95 42.29 -12.64
CA GLY A 194 36.75 40.85 -12.93
C GLY A 194 36.40 40.04 -11.68
N GLY A 195 37.04 40.34 -10.55
CA GLY A 195 36.74 39.69 -9.26
C GLY A 195 35.40 40.09 -8.63
N LYS A 196 34.74 41.16 -9.09
CA LYS A 196 33.35 41.49 -8.70
C LYS A 196 32.36 40.67 -9.51
N LEU A 197 32.57 40.55 -10.82
CA LEU A 197 31.73 39.74 -11.71
C LEU A 197 31.80 38.26 -11.32
N GLU A 198 33.00 37.75 -11.04
CA GLU A 198 33.21 36.36 -10.61
C GLU A 198 32.51 36.07 -9.27
N ARG A 199 32.56 37.00 -8.30
CA ARG A 199 31.81 36.88 -7.04
C ARG A 199 30.30 36.95 -7.25
N ALA A 200 29.82 37.80 -8.14
CA ALA A 200 28.40 37.88 -8.47
C ALA A 200 27.93 36.57 -9.14
N LEU A 201 28.71 36.01 -10.06
CA LEU A 201 28.41 34.74 -10.70
C LEU A 201 28.43 33.57 -9.70
N MET A 202 29.44 33.51 -8.83
CA MET A 202 29.52 32.51 -7.76
C MET A 202 28.35 32.60 -6.79
N ALA A 203 27.90 33.81 -6.44
CA ALA A 203 26.70 34.03 -5.64
C ALA A 203 25.45 33.50 -6.37
N THR A 204 25.29 33.80 -7.66
CA THR A 204 24.15 33.27 -8.44
C THR A 204 24.16 31.74 -8.56
N VAL A 205 25.33 31.10 -8.66
CA VAL A 205 25.47 29.64 -8.70
C VAL A 205 25.09 29.01 -7.36
N ALA A 206 25.62 29.54 -6.25
CA ALA A 206 25.23 29.10 -4.90
C ALA A 206 23.73 29.29 -4.66
N ASP A 207 23.19 30.37 -5.21
CA ASP A 207 21.79 30.68 -5.12
C ASP A 207 20.91 29.68 -5.91
N LEU A 208 21.31 29.34 -7.13
CA LEU A 208 20.65 28.33 -7.95
C LEU A 208 20.68 26.95 -7.28
N GLN A 209 21.80 26.59 -6.66
CA GLN A 209 21.94 25.33 -5.93
C GLN A 209 20.99 25.26 -4.72
N ARG A 210 20.80 26.37 -4.00
CA ARG A 210 19.84 26.46 -2.89
C ARG A 210 18.39 26.30 -3.37
N VAL A 211 18.03 26.93 -4.49
CA VAL A 211 16.70 26.75 -5.12
C VAL A 211 16.49 25.31 -5.54
N HIS A 212 17.48 24.69 -6.17
CA HIS A 212 17.37 23.30 -6.60
C HIS A 212 17.16 22.35 -5.41
N ALA A 213 17.82 22.61 -4.28
CA ALA A 213 17.63 21.84 -3.05
C ALA A 213 16.24 22.07 -2.43
N GLN A 214 15.77 23.32 -2.36
CA GLN A 214 14.43 23.64 -1.85
C GLN A 214 13.33 23.10 -2.76
N LEU A 215 13.51 23.15 -4.08
CA LEU A 215 12.59 22.58 -5.05
C LEU A 215 12.51 21.06 -4.91
N ALA A 216 13.63 20.37 -4.71
CA ALA A 216 13.64 18.93 -4.46
C ALA A 216 12.93 18.55 -3.15
N LEU A 217 13.07 19.36 -2.09
CA LEU A 217 12.35 19.18 -0.83
C LEU A 217 10.85 19.45 -1.00
N PHE A 218 10.50 20.52 -1.71
CA PHE A 218 9.12 20.85 -2.04
C PHE A 218 8.48 19.76 -2.88
N GLN A 219 9.15 19.30 -3.94
CA GLN A 219 8.72 18.18 -4.78
C GLN A 219 8.47 16.91 -3.98
N ARG A 220 9.34 16.57 -3.01
CA ARG A 220 9.09 15.43 -2.10
C ARG A 220 7.90 15.65 -1.17
N ALA A 221 7.76 16.87 -0.63
CA ALA A 221 6.64 17.22 0.24
C ALA A 221 5.30 17.27 -0.52
N THR A 222 5.30 17.67 -1.79
CA THR A 222 4.13 17.70 -2.68
C THR A 222 3.83 16.34 -3.29
N ALA A 223 4.82 15.48 -3.56
CA ALA A 223 4.60 14.11 -4.03
C ALA A 223 3.85 13.23 -3.00
N HIS A 224 3.76 13.67 -1.73
CA HIS A 224 2.89 13.07 -0.72
C HIS A 224 1.48 13.67 -0.68
N ARG A 225 1.25 14.83 -1.33
CA ARG A 225 -0.05 15.53 -1.40
C ARG A 225 -0.74 15.40 -2.75
N PHE A 226 -0.01 15.15 -3.84
CA PHE A 226 -0.59 14.96 -5.16
C PHE A 226 -0.58 13.48 -5.52
N LEU A 227 -1.76 12.95 -5.83
CA LEU A 227 -1.90 11.64 -6.42
C LEU A 227 -1.47 11.73 -7.89
N PRO A 228 -0.97 10.63 -8.48
CA PRO A 228 -0.52 10.64 -9.86
C PRO A 228 -1.67 10.99 -10.82
N SER A 229 -1.29 11.61 -11.94
CA SER A 229 -2.18 12.13 -12.99
C SER A 229 -3.19 13.16 -12.47
N GLY A 230 -2.84 13.89 -11.39
CA GLY A 230 -3.70 14.93 -10.83
C GLY A 230 -5.03 14.42 -10.29
N CYS A 231 -5.15 13.13 -9.96
CA CYS A 231 -6.36 12.60 -9.35
C CYS A 231 -6.57 13.18 -7.95
N GLU A 232 -7.82 13.44 -7.57
CA GLU A 232 -8.16 14.04 -6.26
C GLU A 232 -8.37 13.00 -5.16
N MET A 233 -8.60 11.74 -5.54
CA MET A 233 -8.92 10.66 -4.62
C MET A 233 -8.19 9.37 -4.99
N ALA A 234 -7.87 8.56 -3.98
CA ALA A 234 -7.33 7.21 -4.09
C ALA A 234 -8.07 6.26 -3.15
N LEU A 235 -8.00 4.97 -3.44
CA LEU A 235 -8.41 3.90 -2.53
C LEU A 235 -7.21 3.49 -1.67
N LEU A 236 -7.42 3.40 -0.36
CA LEU A 236 -6.46 2.87 0.60
C LEU A 236 -6.87 1.45 1.01
N PHE A 237 -5.89 0.54 0.97
CA PHE A 237 -5.98 -0.84 1.46
C PHE A 237 -4.99 -0.98 2.62
N PRO A 238 -5.44 -0.88 3.88
CA PRO A 238 -4.55 -0.68 5.02
C PRO A 238 -3.76 -1.94 5.41
N MET A 239 -4.24 -3.14 5.07
CA MET A 239 -3.58 -4.40 5.37
C MET A 239 -4.06 -5.52 4.44
N ARG A 240 -3.29 -6.62 4.37
CA ARG A 240 -3.71 -7.83 3.66
C ARG A 240 -4.81 -8.53 4.45
N SER A 241 -6.02 -8.54 3.92
CA SER A 241 -7.17 -9.18 4.56
C SER A 241 -8.13 -9.74 3.53
N LYS A 242 -8.74 -10.88 3.84
CA LYS A 242 -9.83 -11.48 3.05
C LYS A 242 -11.13 -10.67 3.07
N HIS A 243 -11.21 -9.65 3.94
CA HIS A 243 -12.39 -8.80 4.08
C HIS A 243 -12.21 -7.43 3.41
N ILE A 244 -10.98 -7.04 3.09
CA ILE A 244 -10.66 -5.74 2.48
C ILE A 244 -10.59 -5.92 0.97
N PHE A 245 -11.56 -5.33 0.28
CA PHE A 245 -11.62 -5.33 -1.18
C PHE A 245 -12.49 -4.15 -1.65
N VAL A 246 -12.49 -3.93 -2.96
CA VAL A 246 -13.37 -2.94 -3.59
C VAL A 246 -14.14 -3.63 -4.71
N GLU A 247 -15.46 -3.51 -4.68
CA GLU A 247 -16.33 -4.02 -5.74
C GLU A 247 -16.60 -2.92 -6.77
N VAL A 248 -16.53 -3.26 -8.06
CA VAL A 248 -16.73 -2.31 -9.16
C VAL A 248 -17.90 -2.75 -10.02
N THR A 249 -18.87 -1.84 -10.22
CA THR A 249 -19.96 -2.03 -11.17
C THR A 249 -19.57 -1.40 -12.51
N PRO A 250 -19.36 -2.19 -13.57
CA PRO A 250 -19.02 -1.65 -14.88
C PRO A 250 -20.21 -0.92 -15.50
N SER A 251 -19.94 0.13 -16.28
CA SER A 251 -20.98 0.91 -16.96
C SER A 251 -21.63 0.18 -18.14
N MET A 252 -21.05 -0.94 -18.57
CA MET A 252 -21.56 -1.80 -19.63
C MET A 252 -21.23 -3.28 -19.37
N SER A 253 -21.75 -4.17 -20.22
CA SER A 253 -21.50 -5.61 -20.11
C SER A 253 -20.03 -5.97 -20.32
N MET A 254 -19.51 -6.88 -19.49
CA MET A 254 -18.17 -7.49 -19.62
C MET A 254 -18.07 -8.55 -20.73
N SER A 255 -19.08 -8.68 -21.59
CA SER A 255 -19.06 -9.54 -22.77
C SER A 255 -18.14 -8.98 -23.87
N LEU A 256 -16.82 -9.03 -23.66
CA LEU A 256 -15.82 -8.31 -24.44
C LEU A 256 -14.88 -9.26 -25.22
N GLN A 257 -14.52 -8.85 -26.43
CA GLN A 257 -13.49 -9.52 -27.26
C GLN A 257 -12.14 -8.77 -27.23
N SER A 258 -12.12 -7.58 -26.67
CA SER A 258 -10.91 -6.80 -26.48
C SER A 258 -11.07 -5.90 -25.27
N PHE A 259 -9.97 -5.53 -24.64
CA PHE A 259 -9.98 -4.55 -23.57
C PHE A 259 -8.63 -3.86 -23.39
N THR A 260 -8.66 -2.75 -22.68
CA THR A 260 -7.49 -2.16 -22.00
C THR A 260 -7.87 -1.85 -20.57
N ILE A 261 -7.02 -2.20 -19.60
CA ILE A 261 -7.14 -1.79 -18.19
C ILE A 261 -5.92 -0.93 -17.89
N CYS A 262 -6.11 0.21 -17.24
CA CYS A 262 -5.04 1.03 -16.69
C CYS A 262 -5.38 1.45 -15.26
N LEU A 263 -4.38 1.47 -14.39
CA LEU A 263 -4.50 1.97 -13.03
C LEU A 263 -3.17 2.46 -12.49
N TRP A 264 -3.22 3.37 -11.53
CA TRP A 264 -2.07 3.73 -10.70
C TRP A 264 -2.13 2.94 -9.40
N ALA A 265 -1.02 2.32 -9.02
CA ALA A 265 -0.90 1.64 -7.74
C ALA A 265 0.43 1.96 -7.05
N LYS A 266 0.35 2.24 -5.75
CA LYS A 266 1.46 2.30 -4.82
C LYS A 266 1.35 1.13 -3.87
N VAL A 267 1.99 0.02 -4.23
CA VAL A 267 1.98 -1.21 -3.44
C VAL A 267 2.90 -1.06 -2.23
N THR A 268 2.45 -1.45 -1.04
CA THR A 268 3.30 -1.43 0.16
C THR A 268 4.37 -2.52 0.08
N GLN A 269 3.96 -3.71 -0.34
CA GLN A 269 4.85 -4.84 -0.53
C GLN A 269 4.29 -5.79 -1.59
N SER A 270 5.10 -6.10 -2.60
CA SER A 270 4.74 -7.07 -3.63
C SER A 270 5.27 -8.47 -3.26
N LEU A 271 4.37 -9.32 -2.77
CA LEU A 271 4.67 -10.70 -2.42
C LEU A 271 4.58 -11.64 -3.64
N ASN A 272 4.51 -12.95 -3.41
CA ASN A 272 4.42 -13.95 -4.48
C ASN A 272 3.21 -13.76 -5.41
N LYS A 273 2.09 -13.27 -4.88
CA LYS A 273 0.90 -12.89 -5.65
C LYS A 273 0.22 -11.72 -4.93
N THR A 274 -0.03 -10.64 -5.65
CA THR A 274 -0.75 -9.47 -5.15
C THR A 274 -1.72 -9.00 -6.23
N VAL A 275 -3.01 -9.17 -6.00
CA VAL A 275 -4.05 -8.89 -7.00
C VAL A 275 -4.30 -7.38 -7.08
N LEU A 276 -4.15 -6.79 -8.27
CA LEU A 276 -4.55 -5.39 -8.50
C LEU A 276 -6.01 -5.34 -8.94
N PHE A 277 -6.33 -6.09 -9.99
CA PHE A 277 -7.65 -6.19 -10.59
C PHE A 277 -7.98 -7.66 -10.83
N SER A 278 -9.19 -8.07 -10.48
CA SER A 278 -9.73 -9.37 -10.87
C SER A 278 -11.15 -9.24 -11.40
N TYR A 279 -11.43 -10.01 -12.44
CA TYR A 279 -12.76 -10.26 -12.95
C TYR A 279 -13.03 -11.77 -12.91
N GLY A 280 -14.21 -12.13 -12.44
CA GLY A 280 -14.63 -13.53 -12.34
C GLY A 280 -16.11 -13.70 -12.61
N THR A 281 -16.49 -14.90 -13.01
CA THR A 281 -17.87 -15.35 -13.12
C THR A 281 -18.14 -16.49 -12.13
N LYS A 282 -19.40 -16.92 -12.03
CA LYS A 282 -19.75 -18.11 -11.24
C LYS A 282 -19.08 -19.40 -11.75
N LYS A 283 -18.76 -19.46 -13.05
CA LYS A 283 -18.12 -20.63 -13.67
C LYS A 283 -16.61 -20.59 -13.52
N ASN A 284 -16.02 -19.41 -13.71
CA ASN A 284 -14.59 -19.19 -13.59
C ASN A 284 -14.33 -17.93 -12.74
N PRO A 285 -13.96 -18.08 -11.46
CA PRO A 285 -13.77 -16.93 -10.57
C PRO A 285 -12.49 -16.13 -10.87
N GLN A 286 -11.59 -16.66 -11.70
CA GLN A 286 -10.32 -16.05 -12.11
C GLN A 286 -10.29 -15.90 -13.64
N GLU A 287 -11.34 -15.31 -14.19
CA GLU A 287 -11.54 -15.16 -15.63
C GLU A 287 -10.55 -14.18 -16.27
N LEU A 288 -10.23 -13.09 -15.57
CA LEU A 288 -9.24 -12.10 -16.00
C LEU A 288 -8.57 -11.52 -14.76
N GLN A 289 -7.24 -11.49 -14.73
CA GLN A 289 -6.50 -10.94 -13.60
C GLN A 289 -5.33 -10.07 -14.05
N LEU A 290 -5.16 -8.92 -13.40
CA LEU A 290 -3.94 -8.13 -13.42
C LEU A 290 -3.35 -8.16 -12.02
N LEU A 291 -2.14 -8.69 -11.88
CA LEU A 291 -1.52 -8.93 -10.58
C LEU A 291 -0.03 -8.65 -10.60
N LEU A 292 0.53 -8.46 -9.41
CA LEU A 292 1.97 -8.37 -9.19
C LEU A 292 2.48 -9.68 -8.58
N ALA A 293 3.66 -10.12 -9.00
CA ALA A 293 4.37 -11.23 -8.39
C ALA A 293 5.83 -10.81 -8.19
N ARG A 294 6.21 -10.52 -6.94
CA ARG A 294 7.48 -9.87 -6.60
C ARG A 294 7.65 -8.62 -7.45
N ASN A 295 8.67 -8.58 -8.31
CA ASN A 295 8.96 -7.40 -9.13
C ASN A 295 8.36 -7.48 -10.54
N SER A 296 7.49 -8.46 -10.81
CA SER A 296 6.85 -8.68 -12.12
C SER A 296 5.39 -8.22 -12.14
N LEU A 297 4.94 -7.77 -13.32
CA LEU A 297 3.53 -7.51 -13.65
C LEU A 297 3.00 -8.68 -14.50
N LEU A 298 1.85 -9.24 -14.12
CA LEU A 298 1.27 -10.42 -14.75
C LEU A 298 -0.17 -10.15 -15.20
N LEU A 299 -0.53 -10.66 -16.38
CA LEU A 299 -1.89 -10.69 -16.91
C LEU A 299 -2.31 -12.13 -17.20
N THR A 300 -3.52 -12.50 -16.79
CA THR A 300 -4.19 -13.75 -17.20
C THR A 300 -5.52 -13.47 -17.87
N VAL A 301 -5.84 -14.20 -18.94
CA VAL A 301 -7.12 -14.07 -19.68
C VAL A 301 -7.71 -15.46 -19.93
N GLY A 302 -8.97 -15.68 -19.55
CA GLY A 302 -9.63 -16.99 -19.63
C GLY A 302 -9.13 -18.00 -18.58
N GLY A 303 -8.31 -17.58 -17.62
CA GLY A 303 -7.72 -18.42 -16.58
C GLY A 303 -6.18 -18.43 -16.58
N GLU A 304 -5.60 -19.14 -15.61
CA GLU A 304 -4.15 -19.14 -15.30
C GLU A 304 -3.25 -19.74 -16.41
N THR A 305 -3.81 -20.47 -17.37
CA THR A 305 -3.04 -21.09 -18.47
C THR A 305 -2.53 -20.09 -19.50
N HIS A 306 -3.11 -18.89 -19.55
CA HIS A 306 -2.78 -17.85 -20.51
C HIS A 306 -2.12 -16.66 -19.80
N LEU A 307 -0.90 -16.90 -19.32
CA LEU A 307 -0.12 -15.95 -18.56
C LEU A 307 0.78 -15.10 -19.46
N VAL A 308 0.79 -13.79 -19.21
CA VAL A 308 1.75 -12.84 -19.76
C VAL A 308 2.49 -12.19 -18.61
N GLU A 309 3.81 -12.12 -18.68
CA GLU A 309 4.65 -11.58 -17.62
C GLU A 309 5.62 -10.53 -18.15
N ALA A 310 5.72 -9.40 -17.44
CA ALA A 310 6.76 -8.40 -17.59
C ALA A 310 7.61 -8.36 -16.31
N HIS A 311 8.91 -8.61 -16.45
CA HIS A 311 9.83 -8.79 -15.32
C HIS A 311 10.49 -7.48 -14.89
N SER A 312 10.78 -7.36 -13.59
CA SER A 312 11.58 -6.26 -13.03
C SER A 312 11.02 -4.86 -13.29
N VAL A 313 9.70 -4.72 -13.19
CA VAL A 313 8.97 -3.49 -13.52
C VAL A 313 8.30 -2.80 -12.33
N VAL A 314 8.34 -3.43 -11.14
CA VAL A 314 7.66 -2.95 -9.94
C VAL A 314 8.69 -2.55 -8.89
N THR A 315 8.45 -1.43 -8.21
CA THR A 315 9.20 -1.02 -7.02
C THR A 315 8.23 -0.75 -5.88
N ASP A 316 8.39 -1.48 -4.79
CA ASP A 316 7.56 -1.33 -3.60
C ASP A 316 7.66 0.09 -3.02
N GLY A 317 6.54 0.60 -2.52
CA GLY A 317 6.45 1.94 -1.93
C GLY A 317 6.52 3.09 -2.93
N GLN A 318 6.52 2.83 -4.25
CA GLN A 318 6.47 3.86 -5.30
C GLN A 318 5.18 3.73 -6.12
N TRP A 319 4.71 4.86 -6.67
CA TRP A 319 3.60 4.85 -7.62
C TRP A 319 4.08 4.27 -8.94
N GLY A 320 3.35 3.29 -9.47
CA GLY A 320 3.49 2.80 -10.83
C GLY A 320 2.17 2.89 -11.58
N HIS A 321 2.23 3.29 -12.84
CA HIS A 321 1.11 3.19 -13.78
C HIS A 321 1.19 1.84 -14.48
N PHE A 322 0.19 1.00 -14.29
CA PHE A 322 0.15 -0.36 -14.83
C PHE A 322 -1.03 -0.47 -15.80
N CYS A 323 -0.73 -0.88 -17.04
CA CYS A 323 -1.78 -1.22 -17.99
C CYS A 323 -1.61 -2.61 -18.60
N ALA A 324 -2.73 -3.19 -18.95
CA ALA A 324 -2.83 -4.43 -19.72
C ALA A 324 -3.84 -4.26 -20.84
N ALA A 325 -3.49 -4.65 -22.07
CA ALA A 325 -4.42 -4.65 -23.19
C ALA A 325 -4.41 -6.00 -23.90
N TRP A 326 -5.57 -6.46 -24.34
CA TRP A 326 -5.74 -7.75 -25.00
C TRP A 326 -6.79 -7.70 -26.11
N SER A 327 -6.60 -8.49 -27.17
CA SER A 327 -7.56 -8.71 -28.25
C SER A 327 -7.68 -10.19 -28.60
N SER A 328 -8.92 -10.66 -28.75
CA SER A 328 -9.31 -12.03 -29.08
C SER A 328 -8.84 -12.48 -30.46
N GLU A 329 -8.85 -11.59 -31.47
CA GLU A 329 -8.63 -11.94 -32.89
C GLU A 329 -7.32 -12.70 -33.14
N GLN A 330 -6.23 -12.28 -32.48
CA GLN A 330 -4.90 -12.92 -32.57
C GLN A 330 -4.37 -13.32 -31.19
N GLY A 331 -5.22 -13.25 -30.16
CA GLY A 331 -4.80 -13.38 -28.76
C GLY A 331 -3.67 -12.40 -28.39
N LEU A 332 -3.65 -11.19 -28.97
CA LEU A 332 -2.56 -10.25 -28.74
C LEU A 332 -2.73 -9.60 -27.38
N ALA A 333 -1.83 -9.91 -26.45
CA ALA A 333 -1.75 -9.30 -25.13
C ALA A 333 -0.52 -8.38 -25.02
N THR A 334 -0.67 -7.25 -24.33
CA THR A 334 0.42 -6.32 -24.03
C THR A 334 0.36 -5.85 -22.59
N LEU A 335 1.53 -5.68 -21.97
CA LEU A 335 1.70 -5.08 -20.66
C LEU A 335 2.47 -3.77 -20.80
N TRP A 336 2.07 -2.77 -20.03
CA TRP A 336 2.68 -1.45 -20.04
C TRP A 336 2.92 -0.96 -18.63
N VAL A 337 4.07 -0.32 -18.43
CA VAL A 337 4.48 0.21 -17.13
C VAL A 337 5.00 1.61 -17.34
N ASN A 338 4.42 2.59 -16.63
CA ASN A 338 4.77 4.00 -16.73
C ASN A 338 4.79 4.53 -18.18
N GLY A 339 3.85 4.05 -19.00
CA GLY A 339 3.66 4.50 -20.38
C GLY A 339 4.51 3.77 -21.42
N GLU A 340 5.40 2.88 -21.00
CA GLU A 340 6.30 2.14 -21.88
C GLU A 340 5.84 0.68 -22.02
N ASN A 341 6.03 0.10 -23.22
CA ASN A 341 5.65 -1.29 -23.49
C ASN A 341 6.63 -2.24 -22.79
N ALA A 342 6.13 -3.02 -21.83
CA ALA A 342 6.94 -3.92 -21.02
C ALA A 342 6.88 -5.37 -21.51
N ALA A 343 5.77 -5.78 -22.13
CA ALA A 343 5.65 -7.08 -22.80
C ALA A 343 4.62 -7.04 -23.94
N LYS A 344 4.81 -7.90 -24.93
CA LYS A 344 3.89 -8.13 -26.05
C LYS A 344 3.92 -9.61 -26.43
N VAL A 345 2.78 -10.29 -26.29
CA VAL A 345 2.66 -11.74 -26.47
C VAL A 345 1.42 -12.05 -27.33
N PRO A 346 1.58 -12.68 -28.51
CA PRO A 346 0.44 -13.16 -29.31
C PRO A 346 -0.07 -14.54 -28.82
N GLY A 347 -1.25 -14.96 -29.30
CA GLY A 347 -1.82 -16.29 -29.04
C GLY A 347 -2.37 -16.51 -27.61
N VAL A 348 -2.47 -15.46 -26.81
CA VAL A 348 -3.03 -15.50 -25.45
C VAL A 348 -4.54 -15.57 -25.56
N ALA A 349 -5.14 -16.71 -25.17
CA ALA A 349 -6.58 -16.92 -25.21
C ALA A 349 -7.25 -16.53 -26.56
N GLU A 350 -6.62 -16.88 -27.68
CA GLU A 350 -7.12 -16.54 -29.02
C GLU A 350 -8.56 -17.06 -29.26
N GLY A 351 -9.42 -16.23 -29.84
CA GLY A 351 -10.83 -16.52 -30.09
C GLY A 351 -11.72 -16.50 -28.83
N HIS A 352 -11.16 -16.24 -27.65
CA HIS A 352 -11.91 -16.17 -26.40
C HIS A 352 -12.83 -14.94 -26.36
N VAL A 353 -13.94 -15.05 -25.62
CA VAL A 353 -14.81 -13.92 -25.31
C VAL A 353 -14.96 -13.88 -23.82
N LEU A 354 -14.62 -12.75 -23.19
CA LEU A 354 -14.87 -12.60 -21.76
C LEU A 354 -16.38 -12.80 -21.53
N PRO A 355 -16.78 -13.75 -20.68
CA PRO A 355 -18.19 -13.97 -20.41
C PRO A 355 -18.77 -12.76 -19.68
N GLY A 356 -20.00 -12.36 -19.99
CA GLY A 356 -20.72 -11.34 -19.22
C GLY A 356 -21.21 -11.85 -17.86
N ASN A 357 -21.88 -10.97 -17.10
CA ASN A 357 -22.54 -11.28 -15.81
C ASN A 357 -21.59 -11.83 -14.73
N GLY A 358 -20.39 -11.26 -14.63
CA GLY A 358 -19.44 -11.52 -13.57
C GLY A 358 -19.40 -10.44 -12.49
N PHE A 359 -18.29 -10.41 -11.77
CA PHE A 359 -17.99 -9.46 -10.70
C PHE A 359 -16.55 -8.97 -10.85
N ILE A 360 -16.33 -7.70 -10.55
CA ILE A 360 -15.02 -7.06 -10.61
C ILE A 360 -14.59 -6.70 -9.19
N LEU A 361 -13.38 -7.11 -8.82
CA LEU A 361 -12.79 -6.80 -7.52
C LEU A 361 -11.43 -6.12 -7.72
N LEU A 362 -11.17 -5.09 -6.92
CA LEU A 362 -9.82 -4.54 -6.75
C LEU A 362 -9.25 -5.03 -5.42
N GLY A 363 -7.95 -5.36 -5.45
CA GLY A 363 -7.20 -5.78 -4.26
C GLY A 363 -7.48 -7.18 -3.74
N GLN A 364 -8.37 -7.94 -4.39
CA GLN A 364 -8.75 -9.30 -4.02
C GLN A 364 -9.19 -10.10 -5.25
N GLU A 365 -9.29 -11.42 -5.09
CA GLU A 365 -9.90 -12.35 -6.03
C GLU A 365 -10.86 -13.29 -5.30
N ARG A 366 -11.83 -13.89 -6.02
CA ARG A 366 -12.62 -14.98 -5.44
C ARG A 366 -11.87 -16.30 -5.54
N SER A 367 -11.92 -17.08 -4.46
CA SER A 367 -11.31 -18.40 -4.40
C SER A 367 -11.96 -19.39 -5.39
N ARG A 368 -11.15 -20.31 -5.92
CA ARG A 368 -11.62 -21.47 -6.72
C ARG A 368 -12.32 -22.53 -5.87
N SER A 369 -12.22 -22.47 -4.53
CA SER A 369 -12.73 -23.48 -3.59
C SER A 369 -14.24 -23.70 -3.65
N GLY A 370 -14.99 -22.85 -4.37
CA GLY A 370 -16.43 -23.01 -4.60
C GLY A 370 -17.30 -22.57 -3.42
N ILE A 371 -16.72 -22.15 -2.30
CA ILE A 371 -17.46 -21.50 -1.22
C ILE A 371 -17.73 -20.05 -1.64
N TYR A 372 -19.00 -19.73 -1.89
CA TYR A 372 -19.42 -18.39 -2.31
C TYR A 372 -18.96 -17.34 -1.28
N ARG A 373 -18.16 -16.36 -1.74
CA ARG A 373 -17.50 -15.28 -0.95
C ARG A 373 -16.19 -15.63 -0.25
N ASP A 374 -15.62 -16.82 -0.47
CA ASP A 374 -14.30 -17.12 0.07
C ASP A 374 -13.20 -16.35 -0.69
N MET A 375 -12.28 -15.77 0.07
CA MET A 375 -11.24 -14.82 -0.35
C MET A 375 -9.96 -15.14 0.40
N ASP A 376 -8.81 -14.89 -0.23
CA ASP A 376 -7.51 -15.27 0.31
C ASP A 376 -6.68 -14.03 0.69
N SER A 377 -6.30 -13.92 1.97
CA SER A 377 -5.43 -12.84 2.43
C SER A 377 -4.00 -12.95 1.86
N SER A 378 -3.58 -14.15 1.45
CA SER A 378 -2.26 -14.40 0.87
C SER A 378 -2.05 -13.72 -0.48
N VAL A 379 -3.14 -13.31 -1.17
CA VAL A 379 -3.11 -12.62 -2.47
C VAL A 379 -3.58 -11.17 -2.43
N ALA A 380 -3.99 -10.68 -1.26
CA ALA A 380 -4.57 -9.36 -1.06
C ALA A 380 -3.63 -8.20 -1.40
N PHE A 381 -4.16 -7.11 -1.95
CA PHE A 381 -3.41 -5.87 -2.09
C PHE A 381 -3.34 -5.09 -0.78
N THR A 382 -2.18 -4.49 -0.54
CA THR A 382 -1.98 -3.48 0.51
C THR A 382 -1.27 -2.29 -0.12
N GLY A 383 -1.78 -1.08 0.13
CA GLY A 383 -1.24 0.13 -0.47
C GLY A 383 -2.33 1.09 -0.92
N LYS A 384 -2.03 1.88 -1.95
CA LYS A 384 -2.94 2.88 -2.52
C LYS A 384 -3.18 2.62 -4.00
N MET A 385 -4.39 2.90 -4.49
CA MET A 385 -4.76 2.75 -5.89
C MET A 385 -5.58 3.95 -6.37
N THR A 386 -5.34 4.46 -7.57
CA THR A 386 -6.14 5.53 -8.17
C THR A 386 -6.21 5.38 -9.69
N GLY A 387 -7.03 6.18 -10.36
CA GLY A 387 -7.11 6.24 -11.82
C GLY A 387 -7.51 4.91 -12.48
N VAL A 388 -8.29 4.07 -11.80
CA VAL A 388 -8.71 2.76 -12.34
C VAL A 388 -9.68 2.96 -13.50
N ASN A 389 -9.25 2.60 -14.69
CA ASN A 389 -10.02 2.73 -15.93
C ASN A 389 -9.96 1.45 -16.76
N MET A 390 -11.05 1.18 -17.48
CA MET A 390 -11.14 0.07 -18.42
C MET A 390 -11.90 0.47 -19.68
N TRP A 391 -11.36 0.06 -20.83
CA TRP A 391 -11.93 0.25 -22.15
C TRP A 391 -12.27 -1.10 -22.79
N ASN A 392 -13.28 -1.13 -23.66
CA ASN A 392 -13.67 -2.31 -24.44
C ASN A 392 -12.85 -2.53 -25.71
N HIS A 393 -11.73 -1.83 -25.87
CA HIS A 393 -10.84 -1.88 -27.03
C HIS A 393 -9.38 -1.72 -26.59
N MET A 394 -8.46 -2.04 -27.49
CA MET A 394 -7.04 -1.78 -27.29
C MET A 394 -6.76 -0.28 -27.49
N LEU A 395 -6.15 0.37 -26.50
CA LEU A 395 -5.66 1.74 -26.64
C LEU A 395 -4.36 1.79 -27.43
N ASP A 396 -4.15 2.89 -28.15
CA ASP A 396 -2.88 3.18 -28.80
C ASP A 396 -1.78 3.54 -27.79
N ALA A 397 -0.53 3.25 -28.13
CA ALA A 397 0.64 3.51 -27.29
C ALA A 397 0.72 4.97 -26.83
N GLY A 398 0.38 5.93 -27.71
CA GLY A 398 0.37 7.35 -27.37
C GLY A 398 -0.63 7.70 -26.27
N ARG A 399 -1.82 7.08 -26.26
CA ARG A 399 -2.83 7.27 -25.21
C ARG A 399 -2.40 6.65 -23.89
N ILE A 400 -1.81 5.46 -23.92
CA ILE A 400 -1.28 4.82 -22.71
C ILE A 400 -0.17 5.68 -22.10
N LYS A 401 0.69 6.27 -22.93
CA LYS A 401 1.75 7.19 -22.47
C LYS A 401 1.19 8.48 -21.89
N GLU A 402 0.16 9.05 -22.51
CA GLU A 402 -0.56 10.22 -21.97
C GLU A 402 -1.17 9.93 -20.59
N TYR A 403 -1.80 8.77 -20.41
CA TYR A 403 -2.39 8.37 -19.12
C TYR A 403 -1.35 8.01 -18.05
N ALA A 404 -0.12 7.73 -18.46
CA ALA A 404 0.99 7.48 -17.55
C ALA A 404 1.69 8.76 -17.06
N ASP A 405 1.25 9.94 -17.51
CA ASP A 405 1.81 11.21 -17.06
C ASP A 405 1.41 11.46 -15.60
N GLN A 406 2.42 11.59 -14.73
CA GLN A 406 2.22 11.87 -13.30
C GLN A 406 1.67 13.28 -13.07
N ASP A 407 2.06 14.22 -13.93
CA ASP A 407 1.62 15.63 -13.89
C ASP A 407 0.41 15.87 -14.80
N GLY A 408 -0.18 14.79 -15.33
CA GLY A 408 -1.36 14.83 -16.18
C GLY A 408 -2.65 15.19 -15.45
N TYR A 409 -3.77 15.03 -16.15
CA TYR A 409 -5.11 15.31 -15.65
C TYR A 409 -5.93 14.03 -15.53
N CYS A 410 -6.66 13.88 -14.42
CA CYS A 410 -7.46 12.70 -14.10
C CYS A 410 -8.80 12.66 -14.87
N ASP A 411 -8.76 13.06 -16.14
CA ASP A 411 -9.93 13.24 -17.00
C ASP A 411 -10.15 12.06 -17.94
N SER A 412 -9.20 11.13 -18.03
CA SER A 412 -9.37 9.89 -18.77
C SER A 412 -10.44 9.03 -18.11
N ARG A 413 -11.57 8.82 -18.80
CA ARG A 413 -12.65 7.93 -18.37
C ARG A 413 -12.76 6.76 -19.32
N GLY A 414 -12.55 5.55 -18.81
CA GLY A 414 -12.86 4.32 -19.55
C GLY A 414 -14.36 4.17 -19.79
N ASN A 415 -14.74 3.56 -20.91
CA ASN A 415 -16.15 3.32 -21.25
C ASN A 415 -16.74 2.06 -20.56
N VAL A 416 -15.88 1.17 -20.03
CA VAL A 416 -16.30 0.03 -19.21
C VAL A 416 -16.21 0.39 -17.73
N ILE A 417 -15.08 0.94 -17.31
CA ILE A 417 -14.85 1.47 -15.96
C ILE A 417 -14.22 2.85 -16.12
N GLY A 418 -14.85 3.87 -15.56
CA GLY A 418 -14.35 5.24 -15.52
C GLY A 418 -14.07 5.66 -14.08
N TRP A 419 -12.82 5.94 -13.73
CA TRP A 419 -12.47 6.44 -12.40
C TRP A 419 -13.30 7.68 -12.06
N GLY A 420 -13.93 7.71 -10.89
CA GLY A 420 -14.79 8.82 -10.44
C GLY A 420 -16.13 8.97 -11.17
N VAL A 421 -16.52 8.02 -12.03
CA VAL A 421 -17.86 7.95 -12.66
C VAL A 421 -18.53 6.60 -12.38
N SER A 422 -17.79 5.50 -12.57
CA SER A 422 -18.30 4.17 -12.27
C SER A 422 -18.48 3.97 -10.76
N GLU A 423 -19.45 3.15 -10.39
CA GLU A 423 -19.70 2.80 -8.99
C GLU A 423 -18.58 1.87 -8.50
N ILE A 424 -17.80 2.36 -7.55
CA ILE A 424 -16.64 1.70 -6.96
C ILE A 424 -16.85 1.72 -5.44
N ILE A 425 -17.19 0.57 -4.86
CA ILE A 425 -17.63 0.42 -3.47
C ILE A 425 -16.55 -0.26 -2.63
N PRO A 426 -15.93 0.43 -1.67
CA PRO A 426 -14.96 -0.19 -0.78
C PRO A 426 -15.61 -0.99 0.35
N HIS A 427 -14.97 -2.08 0.77
CA HIS A 427 -15.44 -3.01 1.80
C HIS A 427 -14.37 -3.35 2.84
N GLY A 428 -14.84 -3.69 4.06
CA GLY A 428 -14.08 -4.32 5.15
C GLY A 428 -12.82 -3.60 5.64
N GLY A 429 -12.70 -2.29 5.37
CA GLY A 429 -11.58 -1.43 5.76
C GLY A 429 -10.90 -0.72 4.60
N ALA A 430 -11.23 -1.08 3.36
CA ALA A 430 -10.89 -0.23 2.22
C ALA A 430 -11.64 1.10 2.36
N GLN A 431 -11.03 2.21 1.93
CA GLN A 431 -11.67 3.52 1.98
C GLN A 431 -11.08 4.47 0.94
N TYR A 432 -11.87 5.49 0.57
CA TYR A 432 -11.34 6.63 -0.17
C TYR A 432 -10.49 7.51 0.74
N ILE A 433 -9.40 8.00 0.18
CA ILE A 433 -8.51 9.01 0.76
C ILE A 433 -8.27 10.10 -0.27
N ASN A 434 -8.03 11.32 0.21
CA ASN A 434 -7.67 12.47 -0.63
C ASN A 434 -6.16 12.69 -0.57
#